data_AF-D3PEQ5-F1
#
_entry.id   AF-D3PEQ5-F1
#
_cell.length_a   1.000
_cell.length_b   1.000
_cell.length_c   1.000
_cell.angle_alpha   90.00
_cell.angle_beta   90.00
_cell.angle_gamma   90.00
#
_symmetry.space_group_name_H-M   'P 1'
#
loop_
_entity.id
_entity.type
_entity.pdbx_description
1 polymer ?
#
loop_
_entity_poly.entity_id
_entity_poly.type
_entity_poly.pdbx_seq_one_letter_code
_entity_poly.pdbx_strand_id
1 'polypeptide(L)'
;MEYKKFSNNITSTNITDDNFDWEHLLNVACKFHKIFPDGILIGGSVASIYAMHRVSFDIDFVFNDLKEKFEKFIDILEKGEIEVDNVKEEWEWELARMAKGKVILGNFDGVETGLRQLMRTKPLETTLYEVKPGKFIKIPTIEETLRTKAWMILSRNATRDYLDFCALAKQLYSEDPARLIKAMESFDDYYIDMYDKLKKRKPENKKSPLLQLLKQLAEPKPFDLNKIDLKKYKGIVKPWTEWKNIKKISQDAAVVLTEALTGIEPTFKKEIETKVKRDNDNLMEL
;
A
#
# COMPACT_ATOMS: atom_id res chain seq x y z
N MET A 1 22.59 -4.46 -2.74
CA MET A 1 21.12 -4.60 -2.62
C MET A 1 20.87 -5.63 -1.54
N GLU A 2 20.34 -5.21 -0.39
CA GLU A 2 19.98 -6.13 0.68
C GLU A 2 18.67 -6.82 0.34
N TYR A 3 18.70 -8.15 0.32
CA TYR A 3 17.52 -8.98 0.11
C TYR A 3 16.77 -9.10 1.45
N LYS A 4 15.60 -8.46 1.58
CA LYS A 4 14.73 -8.70 2.73
C LYS A 4 14.01 -10.04 2.54
N LYS A 5 14.56 -11.08 3.16
CA LYS A 5 13.93 -12.39 3.28
C LYS A 5 12.78 -12.29 4.30
N PHE A 6 11.56 -12.09 3.82
CA PHE A 6 10.38 -12.20 4.68
C PHE A 6 10.12 -13.68 4.93
N SER A 7 10.12 -14.11 6.19
CA SER A 7 9.82 -15.50 6.55
C SER A 7 8.36 -15.83 6.19
N ASN A 8 8.16 -16.70 5.21
CA ASN A 8 6.88 -17.25 4.78
C ASN A 8 6.25 -18.19 5.83
N ASN A 9 6.01 -17.71 7.05
CA ASN A 9 5.24 -18.44 8.06
C ASN A 9 3.77 -18.02 8.05
N ILE A 10 3.16 -18.04 6.87
CA ILE A 10 1.71 -18.13 6.74
C ILE A 10 1.41 -19.57 6.39
N THR A 11 1.24 -20.42 7.42
CA THR A 11 0.34 -21.56 7.25
C THR A 11 -1.05 -20.97 7.07
N SER A 12 -1.77 -21.46 6.06
CA SER A 12 -3.13 -21.12 5.62
C SER A 12 -4.24 -21.20 6.68
N THR A 13 -3.91 -21.28 7.97
CA THR A 13 -4.80 -21.74 9.02
C THR A 13 -5.60 -20.65 9.73
N ASN A 14 -5.51 -19.37 9.34
CA ASN A 14 -6.24 -18.28 10.03
C ASN A 14 -6.93 -17.25 9.11
N ILE A 15 -7.07 -17.53 7.81
CA ILE A 15 -7.82 -16.67 6.88
C ILE A 15 -9.12 -17.41 6.54
N THR A 16 -10.25 -16.88 7.01
CA THR A 16 -11.58 -17.51 7.00
C THR A 16 -12.30 -17.45 5.65
N ASP A 17 -11.56 -17.44 4.55
CA ASP A 17 -12.13 -17.50 3.19
C ASP A 17 -11.59 -18.77 2.52
N ASP A 18 -12.24 -19.90 2.79
CA ASP A 18 -11.78 -21.26 2.47
C ASP A 18 -11.52 -21.51 0.96
N ASN A 19 -11.89 -20.56 0.09
CA ASN A 19 -11.71 -20.61 -1.36
C ASN A 19 -10.66 -19.63 -1.91
N PHE A 20 -10.02 -18.81 -1.07
CA PHE A 20 -9.05 -17.82 -1.55
C PHE A 20 -7.62 -18.35 -1.52
N ASP A 21 -7.05 -18.57 -2.70
CA ASP A 21 -5.66 -18.98 -2.86
C ASP A 21 -4.74 -17.75 -3.04
N TRP A 22 -4.19 -17.28 -1.91
CA TRP A 22 -3.18 -16.22 -1.88
C TRP A 22 -1.92 -16.58 -2.67
N GLU A 23 -1.55 -17.86 -2.66
CA GLU A 23 -0.37 -18.34 -3.38
C GLU A 23 -0.60 -18.28 -4.89
N HIS A 24 -1.79 -18.68 -5.36
CA HIS A 24 -2.20 -18.50 -6.76
C HIS A 24 -2.13 -17.03 -7.17
N LEU A 25 -2.72 -16.10 -6.41
CA LEU A 25 -2.67 -14.67 -6.72
C LEU A 25 -1.22 -14.16 -6.87
N LEU A 26 -0.32 -14.54 -5.96
CA LEU A 26 1.09 -14.14 -6.05
C LEU A 26 1.82 -14.81 -7.21
N ASN A 27 1.51 -16.06 -7.55
CA ASN A 27 2.07 -16.73 -8.73
C ASN A 27 1.63 -16.03 -10.02
N VAL A 28 0.36 -15.62 -10.12
CA VAL A 28 -0.16 -14.86 -11.26
C VAL A 28 0.52 -13.49 -11.34
N ALA A 29 0.71 -12.80 -10.22
CA ALA A 29 1.46 -11.55 -10.18
C ALA A 29 2.93 -11.71 -10.63
N CYS A 30 3.60 -12.81 -10.25
CA CYS A 30 4.95 -13.14 -10.75
C CYS A 30 4.96 -13.34 -12.26
N LYS A 31 4.01 -14.11 -12.79
CA LYS A 31 3.91 -14.37 -14.23
C LYS A 31 3.66 -13.08 -15.01
N PHE A 32 2.72 -12.26 -14.53
CA PHE A 32 2.46 -10.94 -15.09
C PHE A 32 3.72 -10.05 -15.07
N HIS A 33 4.46 -10.03 -13.95
CA HIS A 33 5.69 -9.25 -13.84
C HIS A 33 6.80 -9.73 -14.79
N LYS A 34 6.89 -11.02 -15.13
CA LYS A 34 7.82 -11.50 -16.16
C LYS A 34 7.49 -10.94 -17.54
N ILE A 35 6.21 -10.86 -17.88
CA ILE A 35 5.72 -10.31 -19.16
C ILE A 35 5.95 -8.80 -19.21
N PHE A 36 5.73 -8.12 -18.07
CA PHE A 36 5.86 -6.68 -17.92
C PHE A 36 6.87 -6.30 -16.80
N PRO A 37 8.19 -6.43 -17.05
CA PRO A 37 9.23 -6.29 -16.01
C PRO A 37 9.37 -4.86 -15.44
N ASP A 38 8.89 -3.86 -16.17
CA ASP A 38 8.83 -2.48 -15.69
C ASP A 38 7.65 -2.21 -14.77
N GLY A 39 6.68 -3.14 -14.71
CA GLY A 39 5.51 -3.02 -13.85
C GLY A 39 5.87 -3.14 -12.37
N ILE A 40 5.27 -2.28 -11.57
CA ILE A 40 5.40 -2.31 -10.12
C ILE A 40 4.04 -2.71 -9.55
N LEU A 41 3.96 -3.85 -8.86
CA LEU A 41 2.75 -4.26 -8.15
C LEU A 41 2.50 -3.27 -7.00
N ILE A 42 1.27 -2.79 -6.87
CA ILE A 42 0.84 -1.79 -5.88
C ILE A 42 -0.52 -2.18 -5.26
N GLY A 43 -1.16 -1.24 -4.58
CA GLY A 43 -2.57 -1.38 -4.21
C GLY A 43 -2.81 -2.12 -2.90
N GLY A 44 -3.93 -2.83 -2.80
CA GLY A 44 -4.31 -3.57 -1.61
C GLY A 44 -3.38 -4.73 -1.30
N SER A 45 -2.93 -5.43 -2.35
CA SER A 45 -2.13 -6.66 -2.27
C SER A 45 -0.77 -6.40 -1.64
N VAL A 46 -0.09 -5.30 -2.02
CA VAL A 46 1.18 -4.93 -1.37
C VAL A 46 1.00 -4.51 0.09
N ALA A 47 -0.09 -3.83 0.43
CA ALA A 47 -0.38 -3.51 1.83
C ALA A 47 -0.61 -4.79 2.65
N SER A 48 -1.30 -5.79 2.07
CA SER A 48 -1.50 -7.11 2.66
C SER A 48 -0.19 -7.89 2.81
N ILE A 49 0.74 -7.83 1.84
CA ILE A 49 2.08 -8.43 1.93
C ILE A 49 2.83 -7.89 3.15
N TYR A 50 2.83 -6.57 3.37
CA TYR A 50 3.57 -5.96 4.47
C TYR A 50 2.90 -6.10 5.83
N ALA A 51 1.59 -5.90 5.90
CA ALA A 51 0.91 -5.74 7.20
C ALA A 51 0.05 -6.92 7.61
N MET A 52 -0.24 -7.87 6.69
CA MET A 52 -0.99 -9.11 6.97
C MET A 52 -2.32 -8.88 7.71
N HIS A 53 -2.93 -7.72 7.53
CA HIS A 53 -4.14 -7.29 8.25
C HIS A 53 -5.43 -7.76 7.60
N ARG A 54 -5.36 -8.15 6.32
CA ARG A 54 -6.45 -8.68 5.47
C ARG A 54 -5.87 -9.31 4.22
N VAL A 55 -6.70 -9.96 3.41
CA VAL A 55 -6.34 -10.36 2.02
C VAL A 55 -6.76 -9.32 0.98
N SER A 56 -6.21 -9.44 -0.23
CA SER A 56 -6.65 -8.73 -1.44
C SER A 56 -6.85 -9.75 -2.56
N PHE A 57 -7.77 -9.49 -3.48
CA PHE A 57 -8.20 -10.43 -4.52
C PHE A 57 -7.78 -10.00 -5.93
N ASP A 58 -7.14 -8.84 -6.03
CA ASP A 58 -6.78 -8.16 -7.26
C ASP A 58 -5.27 -7.95 -7.32
N ILE A 59 -4.73 -7.73 -8.51
CA ILE A 59 -3.35 -7.30 -8.72
C ILE A 59 -3.34 -6.01 -9.54
N ASP A 60 -2.87 -4.92 -8.95
CA ASP A 60 -2.74 -3.64 -9.63
C ASP A 60 -1.26 -3.37 -9.90
N PHE A 61 -0.88 -3.22 -11.16
CA PHE A 61 0.44 -2.77 -11.57
C PHE A 61 0.41 -1.31 -12.02
N VAL A 62 1.46 -0.57 -11.69
CA VAL A 62 1.70 0.78 -12.18
C VAL A 62 2.94 0.84 -13.07
N PHE A 63 2.87 1.68 -14.09
CA PHE A 63 3.88 1.87 -15.12
C PHE A 63 4.15 3.35 -15.33
N ASN A 64 5.38 3.69 -15.69
CA ASN A 64 5.75 5.07 -16.03
C ASN A 64 5.34 5.47 -17.45
N ASP A 65 5.13 4.48 -18.31
CA ASP A 65 5.03 4.64 -19.76
C ASP A 65 3.81 3.94 -20.39
N LEU A 66 2.82 3.56 -19.57
CA LEU A 66 1.56 2.97 -20.06
C LEU A 66 0.88 3.91 -21.07
N LYS A 67 0.98 5.22 -20.85
CA LYS A 67 0.40 6.23 -21.75
C LYS A 67 1.04 6.21 -23.13
N GLU A 68 2.35 6.17 -23.19
CA GLU A 68 3.14 6.22 -24.41
C GLU A 68 3.10 4.87 -25.16
N LYS A 69 3.05 3.76 -24.42
CA LYS A 69 3.07 2.39 -24.97
C LYS A 69 1.72 1.70 -24.94
N PHE A 70 0.61 2.43 -24.80
CA PHE A 70 -0.71 1.87 -24.52
C PHE A 70 -1.12 0.74 -25.46
N GLU A 71 -0.99 0.93 -26.78
CA GLU A 71 -1.35 -0.10 -27.77
C GLU A 71 -0.46 -1.34 -27.63
N LYS A 72 0.84 -1.17 -27.38
CA LYS A 72 1.77 -2.28 -27.15
C LYS A 72 1.37 -3.13 -25.93
N PHE A 73 0.85 -2.51 -24.87
CA PHE A 73 0.34 -3.26 -23.71
C PHE A 73 -0.85 -4.13 -24.09
N ILE A 74 -1.79 -3.60 -24.88
CA ILE A 74 -2.95 -4.35 -25.38
C ILE A 74 -2.49 -5.47 -26.31
N ASP A 75 -1.63 -5.18 -27.30
CA ASP A 75 -1.10 -6.17 -28.24
C ASP A 75 -0.45 -7.35 -27.51
N ILE A 76 0.33 -7.08 -26.46
CA ILE A 76 0.94 -8.14 -25.64
C ILE A 76 -0.16 -8.92 -24.93
N LEU A 77 -1.05 -8.27 -24.20
CA LEU A 77 -2.11 -8.94 -23.42
C LEU A 77 -2.98 -9.84 -24.31
N GLU A 78 -3.40 -9.35 -25.48
CA GLU A 78 -4.25 -10.09 -26.44
C GLU A 78 -3.50 -11.21 -27.17
N LYS A 79 -2.18 -11.10 -27.32
CA LYS A 79 -1.37 -12.17 -27.91
C LYS A 79 -1.45 -13.47 -27.11
N GLY A 80 -1.57 -13.39 -25.78
CA GLY A 80 -1.72 -14.57 -24.92
C GLY A 80 -0.48 -15.44 -24.79
N GLU A 81 0.65 -15.07 -25.42
CA GLU A 81 1.90 -15.82 -25.36
C GLU A 81 3.15 -14.97 -25.62
N ILE A 82 4.23 -15.24 -24.89
CA ILE A 82 5.59 -14.78 -25.20
C ILE A 82 6.60 -15.88 -24.95
N GLU A 83 7.76 -15.76 -25.59
CA GLU A 83 8.93 -16.57 -25.28
C GLU A 83 9.94 -15.69 -24.55
N VAL A 84 10.32 -16.08 -23.34
CA VAL A 84 11.32 -15.40 -22.51
C VAL A 84 12.33 -16.45 -22.08
N ASP A 85 13.61 -16.23 -22.36
CA ASP A 85 14.71 -17.15 -22.01
C ASP A 85 14.50 -18.60 -22.50
N ASN A 86 13.99 -18.78 -23.72
CA ASN A 86 13.60 -20.07 -24.32
C ASN A 86 12.48 -20.81 -23.57
N VAL A 87 11.73 -20.10 -22.72
CA VAL A 87 10.55 -20.63 -22.04
C VAL A 87 9.32 -19.94 -22.61
N LYS A 88 8.40 -20.74 -23.14
CA LYS A 88 7.08 -20.25 -23.57
C LYS A 88 6.22 -19.99 -22.33
N GLU A 89 5.74 -18.76 -22.20
CA GLU A 89 4.75 -18.36 -21.21
C GLU A 89 3.45 -18.06 -21.97
N GLU A 90 2.36 -18.73 -21.61
CA GLU A 90 1.02 -18.56 -22.20
C GLU A 90 0.05 -18.11 -21.11
N TRP A 91 -0.94 -17.28 -21.40
CA TRP A 91 -1.94 -16.81 -20.42
C TRP A 91 -3.31 -16.56 -21.04
N GLU A 92 -4.30 -16.48 -20.17
CA GLU A 92 -5.64 -16.02 -20.52
C GLU A 92 -5.80 -14.54 -20.13
N TRP A 93 -6.36 -13.75 -21.06
CA TRP A 93 -6.69 -12.34 -20.82
C TRP A 93 -8.13 -12.05 -21.26
N GLU A 94 -8.92 -11.50 -20.35
CA GLU A 94 -10.25 -10.97 -20.64
C GLU A 94 -10.29 -9.47 -20.31
N LEU A 95 -10.47 -8.63 -21.33
CA LEU A 95 -10.59 -7.19 -21.15
C LEU A 95 -11.94 -6.85 -20.50
N ALA A 96 -11.92 -6.19 -19.34
CA ALA A 96 -13.13 -5.71 -18.68
C ALA A 96 -13.46 -4.25 -19.06
N ARG A 97 -12.47 -3.35 -18.95
CA ARG A 97 -12.60 -1.95 -19.36
C ARG A 97 -11.24 -1.30 -19.57
N MET A 98 -11.20 -0.26 -20.39
CA MET A 98 -10.00 0.55 -20.55
C MET A 98 -10.30 2.03 -20.75
N ALA A 99 -9.32 2.87 -20.41
CA ALA A 99 -9.27 4.27 -20.79
C ALA A 99 -7.86 4.57 -21.29
N LYS A 100 -7.78 4.96 -22.57
CA LYS A 100 -6.50 5.14 -23.28
C LYS A 100 -5.53 6.03 -22.51
N GLY A 101 -4.34 5.48 -22.30
CA GLY A 101 -3.23 6.08 -21.58
C GLY A 101 -3.45 6.38 -20.10
N LYS A 102 -4.48 5.79 -19.48
CA LYS A 102 -4.76 5.92 -18.05
C LYS A 102 -4.80 4.58 -17.33
N VAL A 103 -5.62 3.66 -17.84
CA VAL A 103 -5.88 2.38 -17.17
C VAL A 103 -6.35 1.32 -18.17
N ILE A 104 -5.93 0.08 -17.94
CA ILE A 104 -6.46 -1.13 -18.56
C ILE A 104 -6.86 -2.04 -17.40
N LEU A 105 -8.11 -2.49 -17.34
CA LEU A 105 -8.57 -3.48 -16.36
C LEU A 105 -9.11 -4.69 -17.09
N GLY A 106 -8.81 -5.86 -16.55
CA GLY A 106 -9.30 -7.12 -17.06
C GLY A 106 -9.06 -8.24 -16.07
N ASN A 107 -9.20 -9.46 -16.54
CA ASN A 107 -8.86 -10.66 -15.83
C ASN A 107 -7.64 -11.31 -16.51
N PHE A 108 -6.59 -11.58 -15.75
CA PHE A 108 -5.37 -12.24 -16.21
C PHE A 108 -5.24 -13.56 -15.44
N ASP A 109 -5.29 -14.70 -16.14
CA ASP A 109 -5.26 -16.05 -15.56
C ASP A 109 -6.20 -16.23 -14.34
N GLY A 110 -7.43 -15.75 -14.44
CA GLY A 110 -8.44 -15.86 -13.36
C GLY A 110 -8.38 -14.72 -12.34
N VAL A 111 -7.38 -13.83 -12.37
CA VAL A 111 -7.20 -12.76 -11.37
C VAL A 111 -7.55 -11.38 -11.93
N GLU A 112 -8.39 -10.62 -11.21
CA GLU A 112 -8.67 -9.22 -11.55
C GLU A 112 -7.36 -8.41 -11.55
N THR A 113 -7.02 -7.87 -12.72
CA THR A 113 -5.72 -7.27 -12.99
C THR A 113 -5.90 -5.86 -13.54
N GLY A 114 -5.23 -4.89 -12.92
CA GLY A 114 -5.23 -3.51 -13.35
C GLY A 114 -3.85 -3.03 -13.75
N LEU A 115 -3.73 -2.42 -14.93
CA LEU A 115 -2.54 -1.71 -15.37
C LEU A 115 -2.83 -0.22 -15.33
N ARG A 116 -1.96 0.55 -14.66
CA ARG A 116 -2.19 1.98 -14.40
C ARG A 116 -0.99 2.82 -14.78
N GLN A 117 -1.26 4.03 -15.28
CA GLN A 117 -0.23 5.04 -15.47
C GLN A 117 0.14 5.67 -14.12
N LEU A 118 1.43 5.79 -13.82
CA LEU A 118 1.91 6.55 -12.68
C LEU A 118 1.52 8.02 -12.85
N MET A 119 0.77 8.55 -11.87
CA MET A 119 0.21 9.90 -11.95
C MET A 119 1.14 10.99 -11.42
N ARG A 120 2.00 10.66 -10.45
CA ARG A 120 3.00 11.60 -9.91
C ARG A 120 4.24 11.63 -10.79
N THR A 121 4.97 12.74 -10.71
CA THR A 121 6.19 12.96 -11.50
C THR A 121 7.39 12.19 -10.96
N LYS A 122 7.52 12.10 -9.64
CA LYS A 122 8.58 11.31 -9.02
C LYS A 122 8.32 9.81 -9.25
N PRO A 123 9.35 8.97 -9.43
CA PRO A 123 9.19 7.51 -9.47
C PRO A 123 8.87 6.93 -8.09
N LEU A 124 8.31 5.71 -8.05
CA LEU A 124 8.13 4.97 -6.80
C LEU A 124 9.49 4.48 -6.27
N GLU A 125 9.69 4.59 -4.96
CA GLU A 125 10.78 3.86 -4.28
C GLU A 125 10.39 2.38 -4.22
N THR A 126 11.21 1.50 -4.80
CA THR A 126 10.87 0.08 -5.00
C THR A 126 11.87 -0.87 -4.35
N THR A 127 11.41 -2.10 -4.14
CA THR A 127 12.20 -3.24 -3.72
C THR A 127 11.71 -4.51 -4.44
N LEU A 128 12.47 -5.59 -4.34
CA LEU A 128 12.08 -6.91 -4.84
C LEU A 128 11.48 -7.73 -3.70
N TYR A 129 10.30 -8.29 -3.93
CA TYR A 129 9.67 -9.25 -3.05
C TYR A 129 9.83 -10.66 -3.62
N GLU A 130 10.49 -11.54 -2.86
CA GLU A 130 10.64 -12.95 -3.21
C GLU A 130 9.38 -13.72 -2.80
N VAL A 131 8.54 -14.06 -3.77
CA VAL A 131 7.32 -14.85 -3.53
C VAL A 131 7.67 -16.30 -3.19
N LYS A 132 8.63 -16.86 -3.95
CA LYS A 132 9.21 -18.20 -3.80
C LYS A 132 10.69 -18.12 -4.17
N PRO A 133 11.52 -19.08 -3.76
CA PRO A 133 12.94 -19.12 -4.14
C PRO A 133 13.14 -18.86 -5.64
N GLY A 134 13.80 -17.75 -5.97
CA GLY A 134 14.09 -17.36 -7.36
C GLY A 134 12.94 -16.72 -8.14
N LYS A 135 11.75 -16.52 -7.53
CA LYS A 135 10.61 -15.80 -8.14
C LYS A 135 10.36 -14.49 -7.43
N PHE A 136 10.57 -13.39 -8.15
CA PHE A 136 10.49 -12.04 -7.61
C PHE A 136 9.41 -11.20 -8.27
N ILE A 137 8.88 -10.24 -7.52
CA ILE A 137 8.01 -9.18 -8.01
C ILE A 137 8.56 -7.84 -7.53
N LYS A 138 8.61 -6.84 -8.42
CA LYS A 138 8.90 -5.45 -8.04
C LYS A 138 7.70 -4.83 -7.33
N ILE A 139 7.89 -4.41 -6.08
CA ILE A 139 6.88 -3.74 -5.25
C ILE A 139 7.43 -2.42 -4.71
N PRO A 140 6.59 -1.44 -4.31
CA PRO A 140 7.06 -0.29 -3.55
C PRO A 140 7.61 -0.73 -2.20
N THR A 141 8.53 0.06 -1.62
CA THR A 141 8.93 -0.12 -0.21
C THR A 141 7.72 0.05 0.72
N ILE A 142 7.83 -0.39 1.98
CA ILE A 142 6.76 -0.20 2.95
C ILE A 142 6.48 1.30 3.19
N GLU A 143 7.52 2.12 3.22
CA GLU A 143 7.43 3.59 3.34
C GLU A 143 6.70 4.20 2.13
N GLU A 144 7.02 3.75 0.91
CA GLU A 144 6.34 4.20 -0.31
C GLU A 144 4.88 3.72 -0.37
N THR A 145 4.62 2.49 0.09
CA THR A 145 3.27 1.95 0.20
C THR A 145 2.44 2.79 1.18
N LEU A 146 3.00 3.14 2.34
CA LEU A 146 2.38 4.01 3.33
C LEU A 146 2.01 5.37 2.70
N ARG A 147 2.96 6.04 2.04
CA ARG A 147 2.71 7.32 1.36
C ARG A 147 1.62 7.19 0.30
N THR A 148 1.61 6.12 -0.48
CA THR A 148 0.56 5.89 -1.47
C THR A 148 -0.83 5.76 -0.81
N LYS A 149 -0.94 5.06 0.34
CA LYS A 149 -2.19 4.96 1.09
C LYS A 149 -2.60 6.29 1.73
N ALA A 150 -1.65 7.07 2.23
CA ALA A 150 -1.88 8.43 2.69
C ALA A 150 -2.47 9.33 1.58
N TRP A 151 -1.92 9.28 0.37
CA TRP A 151 -2.47 9.98 -0.79
C TRP A 151 -3.90 9.53 -1.12
N MET A 152 -4.21 8.25 -0.94
CA MET A 152 -5.57 7.72 -1.16
C MET A 152 -6.57 8.26 -0.13
N ILE A 153 -6.19 8.41 1.14
CA ILE A 153 -7.03 9.10 2.13
C ILE A 153 -7.35 10.53 1.68
N LEU A 154 -6.36 11.28 1.20
CA LEU A 154 -6.56 12.65 0.70
C LEU A 154 -7.47 12.72 -0.54
N SER A 155 -7.27 11.82 -1.49
CA SER A 155 -7.88 11.91 -2.82
C SER A 155 -9.25 11.27 -2.93
N ARG A 156 -9.53 10.21 -2.14
CA ARG A 156 -10.80 9.47 -2.20
C ARG A 156 -11.47 9.23 -0.85
N ASN A 157 -10.72 9.21 0.26
CA ASN A 157 -11.26 9.16 1.62
C ASN A 157 -12.18 7.95 1.92
N ALA A 158 -11.78 6.74 1.52
CA ALA A 158 -12.53 5.50 1.78
C ALA A 158 -12.06 4.77 3.05
N THR A 159 -12.91 3.95 3.65
CA THR A 159 -12.62 3.19 4.90
C THR A 159 -11.39 2.30 4.74
N ARG A 160 -11.26 1.65 3.57
CA ARG A 160 -10.10 0.79 3.26
C ARG A 160 -8.77 1.54 3.21
N ASP A 161 -8.79 2.85 2.95
CA ASP A 161 -7.57 3.65 2.85
C ASP A 161 -6.99 3.91 4.23
N TYR A 162 -7.88 4.23 5.17
CA TYR A 162 -7.52 4.34 6.58
C TYR A 162 -7.07 2.99 7.13
N LEU A 163 -7.78 1.90 6.82
CA LEU A 163 -7.38 0.56 7.23
C LEU A 163 -5.95 0.21 6.79
N ASP A 164 -5.68 0.31 5.48
CA ASP A 164 -4.36 -0.04 4.93
C ASP A 164 -3.27 0.91 5.45
N PHE A 165 -3.54 2.22 5.53
CA PHE A 165 -2.60 3.19 6.07
C PHE A 165 -2.26 2.90 7.53
N CYS A 166 -3.26 2.67 8.38
CA CYS A 166 -3.07 2.41 9.80
C CYS A 166 -2.34 1.10 10.05
N ALA A 167 -2.59 0.07 9.24
CA ALA A 167 -1.88 -1.21 9.32
C ALA A 167 -0.39 -1.05 9.01
N LEU A 168 -0.05 -0.33 7.93
CA LEU A 168 1.34 -0.03 7.57
C LEU A 168 2.02 0.90 8.59
N ALA A 169 1.32 1.92 9.07
CA ALA A 169 1.82 2.85 10.08
C ALA A 169 2.14 2.11 11.39
N LYS A 170 1.28 1.19 11.82
CA LYS A 170 1.50 0.36 13.00
C LYS A 170 2.75 -0.51 12.84
N GLN A 171 2.96 -1.13 11.68
CA GLN A 171 4.18 -1.94 11.42
C GLN A 171 5.44 -1.08 11.53
N LEU A 172 5.49 0.03 10.80
CA LEU A 172 6.65 0.96 10.84
C LEU A 172 6.92 1.48 12.25
N TYR A 173 5.88 1.91 12.95
CA TYR A 173 6.00 2.45 14.31
C TYR A 173 6.46 1.40 15.32
N SER A 174 6.01 0.13 15.18
CA SER A 174 6.42 -0.95 16.08
C SER A 174 7.88 -1.35 15.88
N GLU A 175 8.39 -1.24 14.65
CA GLU A 175 9.81 -1.49 14.36
C GLU A 175 10.69 -0.34 14.85
N ASP A 176 10.34 0.91 14.52
CA ASP A 176 11.00 2.13 14.99
C ASP A 176 10.07 3.34 14.77
N PRO A 177 9.63 4.03 15.84
CA PRO A 177 8.79 5.23 15.74
C PRO A 177 9.31 6.30 14.76
N ALA A 178 10.64 6.44 14.63
CA ALA A 178 11.24 7.42 13.72
C ALA A 178 11.00 7.09 12.24
N ARG A 179 10.76 5.82 11.89
CA ARG A 179 10.50 5.41 10.50
C ARG A 179 9.19 5.94 9.96
N LEU A 180 8.13 5.98 10.76
CA LEU A 180 6.86 6.57 10.36
C LEU A 180 7.04 8.06 10.01
N ILE A 181 7.75 8.79 10.88
CA ILE A 181 8.04 10.22 10.68
C ILE A 181 8.86 10.42 9.41
N LYS A 182 9.97 9.71 9.27
CA LYS A 182 10.87 9.80 8.11
C LYS A 182 10.16 9.44 6.80
N ALA A 183 9.29 8.42 6.82
CA ALA A 183 8.51 8.03 5.64
C ALA A 183 7.58 9.15 5.15
N MET A 184 7.04 9.95 6.08
CA MET A 184 6.05 10.99 5.80
C MET A 184 6.64 12.39 5.64
N GLU A 185 7.88 12.64 6.07
CA GLU A 185 8.57 13.94 5.96
C GLU A 185 8.60 14.48 4.52
N SER A 186 8.86 13.61 3.55
CA SER A 186 8.91 13.96 2.12
C SER A 186 7.54 13.91 1.41
N PHE A 187 6.44 13.73 2.14
CA PHE A 187 5.12 13.51 1.53
C PHE A 187 4.67 14.70 0.66
N ASP A 188 4.94 15.93 1.09
CA ASP A 188 4.64 17.12 0.29
C ASP A 188 5.40 17.12 -1.04
N ASP A 189 6.68 16.81 -1.02
CA ASP A 189 7.51 16.78 -2.23
C ASP A 189 7.05 15.73 -3.25
N TYR A 190 6.41 14.65 -2.77
CA TYR A 190 5.91 13.58 -3.62
C TYR A 190 4.54 13.87 -4.24
N TYR A 191 3.69 14.65 -3.57
CA TYR A 191 2.27 14.76 -3.91
C TYR A 191 1.75 16.19 -4.09
N ILE A 192 2.58 17.22 -3.91
CA ILE A 192 2.14 18.63 -4.05
C ILE A 192 1.55 18.92 -5.43
N ASP A 193 2.16 18.41 -6.51
CA ASP A 193 1.69 18.63 -7.88
C ASP A 193 0.33 17.96 -8.13
N MET A 194 0.15 16.75 -7.60
CA MET A 194 -1.12 16.04 -7.66
C MET A 194 -2.19 16.74 -6.82
N TYR A 195 -1.82 17.23 -5.63
CA TYR A 195 -2.73 17.89 -4.72
C TYR A 195 -3.25 19.22 -5.27
N ASP A 196 -2.38 20.01 -5.89
CA ASP A 196 -2.77 21.25 -6.54
C ASP A 196 -3.73 21.00 -7.71
N LYS A 197 -3.46 19.98 -8.54
CA LYS A 197 -4.37 19.53 -9.61
C LYS A 197 -5.72 19.10 -9.05
N LEU A 198 -5.72 18.28 -8.00
CA LEU A 198 -6.93 17.79 -7.33
C LEU A 198 -7.80 18.94 -6.79
N LYS A 199 -7.16 19.97 -6.21
CA LYS A 199 -7.84 21.14 -5.64
C LYS A 199 -8.03 22.28 -6.64
N LYS A 200 -7.65 22.10 -7.91
CA LYS A 200 -7.69 23.11 -8.98
C LYS A 200 -7.05 24.44 -8.54
N ARG A 201 -5.92 24.38 -7.83
CA ARG A 201 -5.24 25.56 -7.29
C ARG A 201 -4.27 26.15 -8.29
N LYS A 202 -4.09 27.47 -8.18
CA LYS A 202 -3.03 28.19 -8.89
C LYS A 202 -1.68 28.03 -8.16
N PRO A 203 -0.54 28.11 -8.88
CA PRO A 203 0.80 27.90 -8.32
C PRO A 203 1.18 28.78 -7.12
N GLU A 204 0.57 29.96 -6.97
CA GLU A 204 0.81 30.90 -5.88
C GLU A 204 0.10 30.53 -4.56
N ASN A 205 -0.81 29.55 -4.57
CA ASN A 205 -1.63 29.16 -3.41
C ASN A 205 -1.38 27.71 -2.97
N LYS A 206 -0.14 27.24 -3.06
CA LYS A 206 0.25 25.89 -2.63
C LYS A 206 -0.03 25.71 -1.14
N LYS A 207 -0.70 24.61 -0.81
CA LYS A 207 -0.88 24.18 0.59
C LYS A 207 -0.33 22.78 0.73
N SER A 208 0.31 22.52 1.86
CA SER A 208 0.82 21.22 2.24
C SER A 208 -0.27 20.14 2.16
N PRO A 209 -0.11 19.10 1.31
CA PRO A 209 -0.97 17.92 1.37
C PRO A 209 -0.82 17.17 2.70
N LEU A 210 0.36 17.14 3.32
CA LEU A 210 0.58 16.52 4.63
C LEU A 210 -0.27 17.19 5.71
N LEU A 211 -0.30 18.53 5.79
CA LEU A 211 -1.16 19.23 6.76
C LEU A 211 -2.65 18.90 6.56
N GLN A 212 -3.10 18.75 5.31
CA GLN A 212 -4.48 18.32 5.04
C GLN A 212 -4.73 16.88 5.49
N LEU A 213 -3.76 15.98 5.25
CA LEU A 213 -3.84 14.59 5.65
C LEU A 213 -3.94 14.47 7.17
N LEU A 214 -3.14 15.22 7.92
CA LEU A 214 -3.16 15.21 9.39
C LEU A 214 -4.53 15.58 9.94
N LYS A 215 -5.24 16.54 9.34
CA LYS A 215 -6.62 16.86 9.70
C LYS A 215 -7.56 15.67 9.48
N GLN A 216 -7.42 14.98 8.34
CA GLN A 216 -8.22 13.79 8.03
C GLN A 216 -7.87 12.59 8.90
N LEU A 217 -6.63 12.48 9.38
CA LEU A 217 -6.20 11.42 10.28
C LEU A 217 -6.64 11.68 11.74
N ALA A 218 -6.63 12.93 12.18
CA ALA A 218 -7.09 13.35 13.51
C ALA A 218 -8.62 13.20 13.66
N GLU A 219 -9.37 13.44 12.58
CA GLU A 219 -10.81 13.26 12.56
C GLU A 219 -11.24 12.39 11.36
N PRO A 220 -11.00 11.06 11.41
CA PRO A 220 -11.23 10.19 10.27
C PRO A 220 -12.73 9.99 10.02
N LYS A 221 -13.18 10.44 8.85
CA LYS A 221 -14.58 10.42 8.39
C LYS A 221 -14.65 9.87 6.96
N PRO A 222 -14.38 8.56 6.73
CA PRO A 222 -14.47 8.00 5.39
C PRO A 222 -15.91 8.02 4.88
N PHE A 223 -16.10 8.23 3.58
CA PHE A 223 -17.43 8.45 3.00
C PHE A 223 -18.32 7.20 3.01
N ASP A 224 -17.72 6.01 3.10
CA ASP A 224 -18.35 4.70 3.02
C ASP A 224 -18.40 3.97 4.36
N LEU A 225 -18.11 4.64 5.49
CA LEU A 225 -17.99 4.01 6.80
C LEU A 225 -19.21 3.15 7.15
N ASN A 226 -20.41 3.66 6.91
CA ASN A 226 -21.66 3.00 7.23
C ASN A 226 -22.06 1.92 6.22
N LYS A 227 -21.27 1.73 5.15
CA LYS A 227 -21.56 0.79 4.05
C LYS A 227 -20.69 -0.47 4.11
N ILE A 228 -19.67 -0.50 4.96
CA ILE A 228 -18.70 -1.59 5.03
C ILE A 228 -18.82 -2.28 6.40
N ASP A 229 -19.14 -3.57 6.39
CA ASP A 229 -18.99 -4.42 7.57
C ASP A 229 -17.54 -4.91 7.67
N LEU A 230 -16.74 -4.24 8.50
CA LEU A 230 -15.34 -4.59 8.72
C LEU A 230 -15.15 -6.00 9.31
N LYS A 231 -16.16 -6.64 9.90
CA LYS A 231 -16.00 -8.02 10.40
C LYS A 231 -15.97 -9.05 9.28
N LYS A 232 -16.48 -8.69 8.10
CA LYS A 232 -16.57 -9.55 6.92
C LYS A 232 -15.67 -9.08 5.78
N TYR A 233 -14.84 -8.07 6.03
CA TYR A 233 -14.06 -7.42 4.98
C TYR A 233 -12.83 -8.25 4.61
N LYS A 234 -12.89 -9.05 3.54
CA LYS A 234 -11.71 -9.64 2.87
C LYS A 234 -10.72 -10.35 3.83
N GLY A 235 -11.17 -11.33 4.61
CA GLY A 235 -10.29 -12.10 5.51
C GLY A 235 -9.56 -11.26 6.58
N ILE A 236 -10.12 -10.10 6.92
CA ILE A 236 -9.58 -9.20 7.94
C ILE A 236 -9.43 -9.85 9.31
N VAL A 237 -8.32 -9.57 9.96
CA VAL A 237 -7.98 -10.14 11.28
C VAL A 237 -8.12 -9.11 12.39
N LYS A 238 -8.25 -9.57 13.64
CA LYS A 238 -8.18 -8.67 14.80
C LYS A 238 -6.79 -7.98 14.85
N PRO A 239 -6.69 -6.72 15.31
CA PRO A 239 -7.75 -5.85 15.84
C PRO A 239 -8.51 -5.06 14.76
N TRP A 240 -8.26 -5.32 13.48
CA TRP A 240 -8.74 -4.49 12.36
C TRP A 240 -10.23 -4.65 12.03
N THR A 241 -10.87 -5.65 12.62
CA THR A 241 -12.32 -5.94 12.49
C THR A 241 -13.22 -4.85 13.08
N GLU A 242 -12.68 -3.88 13.82
CA GLU A 242 -13.44 -2.81 14.46
C GLU A 242 -12.90 -1.43 14.07
N TRP A 243 -13.77 -0.56 13.54
CA TRP A 243 -13.40 0.79 13.13
C TRP A 243 -12.77 1.62 14.26
N LYS A 244 -13.21 1.43 15.50
CA LYS A 244 -12.67 2.16 16.66
C LYS A 244 -11.15 1.98 16.80
N ASN A 245 -10.62 0.81 16.45
CA ASN A 245 -9.20 0.49 16.54
C ASN A 245 -8.43 1.18 15.41
N ILE A 246 -8.97 1.17 14.19
CA ILE A 246 -8.41 1.89 13.03
C ILE A 246 -8.40 3.40 13.30
N LYS A 247 -9.53 3.93 13.81
CA LYS A 247 -9.66 5.33 14.18
C LYS A 247 -8.62 5.74 15.23
N LYS A 248 -8.42 4.95 16.27
CA LYS A 248 -7.42 5.24 17.31
C LYS A 248 -6.01 5.33 16.71
N ILE A 249 -5.60 4.35 15.90
CA ILE A 249 -4.27 4.37 15.24
C ILE A 249 -4.14 5.55 14.27
N SER A 250 -5.19 5.88 13.53
CA SER A 250 -5.23 7.06 12.66
C SER A 250 -4.96 8.34 13.45
N GLN A 251 -5.60 8.49 14.61
CA GLN A 251 -5.45 9.65 15.48
C GLN A 251 -4.04 9.70 16.11
N ASP A 252 -3.52 8.56 16.54
CA ASP A 252 -2.17 8.47 17.11
C ASP A 252 -1.10 8.83 16.06
N ALA A 253 -1.26 8.35 14.82
CA ALA A 253 -0.41 8.75 13.70
C ALA A 253 -0.50 10.26 13.42
N ALA A 254 -1.69 10.85 13.51
CA ALA A 254 -1.86 12.31 13.35
C ALA A 254 -1.10 13.09 14.42
N VAL A 255 -1.13 12.64 15.68
CA VAL A 255 -0.39 13.27 16.79
C VAL A 255 1.11 13.18 16.54
N VAL A 256 1.65 11.97 16.36
CA VAL A 256 3.09 11.74 16.17
C VAL A 256 3.65 12.56 15.01
N LEU A 257 2.95 12.59 13.88
CA LEU A 257 3.38 13.34 12.71
C LEU A 257 3.24 14.86 12.90
N THR A 258 2.23 15.33 13.64
CA THR A 258 2.07 16.76 13.95
C THR A 258 3.16 17.26 14.88
N GLU A 259 3.50 16.48 15.91
CA GLU A 259 4.59 16.78 16.84
C GLU A 259 5.92 16.91 16.09
N ALA A 260 6.22 15.92 15.24
CA ALA A 260 7.41 15.95 14.39
C ALA A 260 7.47 17.19 13.47
N LEU A 261 6.35 17.58 12.84
CA LEU A 261 6.30 18.77 11.99
C LEU A 261 6.46 20.09 12.74
N THR A 262 5.99 20.16 13.98
CA THR A 262 6.02 21.39 14.79
C THR A 262 7.30 21.53 15.61
N GLY A 263 8.18 20.51 15.59
CA GLY A 263 9.37 20.47 16.43
C GLY A 263 9.06 20.31 17.91
N ILE A 264 7.81 19.96 18.25
CA ILE A 264 7.40 19.61 19.62
C ILE A 264 7.88 18.17 19.84
N GLU A 265 8.64 17.92 20.91
CA GLU A 265 9.03 16.55 21.25
C GLU A 265 7.80 15.64 21.31
N PRO A 266 7.83 14.45 20.69
CA PRO A 266 6.67 13.58 20.70
C PRO A 266 6.26 13.23 22.13
N THR A 267 5.05 13.57 22.55
CA THR A 267 4.54 13.27 23.91
C THR A 267 4.63 11.77 24.22
N PHE A 268 4.47 10.92 23.21
CA PHE A 268 4.63 9.48 23.32
C PHE A 268 6.05 8.99 23.62
N LYS A 269 7.10 9.73 23.22
CA LYS A 269 8.48 9.36 23.53
C LYS A 269 8.72 9.42 25.04
N LYS A 270 8.16 10.43 25.71
CA LYS A 270 8.13 10.54 27.18
C LYS A 270 7.35 9.41 27.81
N GLU A 271 6.19 9.02 27.27
CA GLU A 271 5.41 7.90 27.83
C GLU A 271 6.09 6.54 27.67
N ILE A 272 6.75 6.28 26.53
CA ILE A 272 7.50 5.05 26.29
C ILE A 272 8.76 5.02 27.16
N GLU A 273 9.52 6.11 27.26
CA GLU A 273 10.66 6.21 28.18
C GLU A 273 10.23 6.02 29.64
N THR A 274 9.08 6.56 30.03
CA THR A 274 8.51 6.37 31.38
C THR A 274 8.07 4.92 31.61
N LYS A 275 7.50 4.26 30.59
CA LYS A 275 7.07 2.87 30.68
C LYS A 275 8.25 1.90 30.72
N VAL A 276 9.24 2.09 29.85
CA VAL A 276 10.51 1.32 29.84
C VAL A 276 11.26 1.51 31.15
N LYS A 277 11.28 2.73 31.71
CA LYS A 277 11.88 3.00 33.02
C LYS A 277 11.13 2.28 34.14
N ARG A 278 9.80 2.35 34.16
CA ARG A 278 8.96 1.64 35.14
C ARG A 278 9.12 0.11 35.06
N ASP A 279 9.20 -0.44 33.84
CA ASP A 279 9.36 -1.88 33.64
C ASP A 279 10.78 -2.35 34.06
N ASN A 280 11.81 -1.52 33.84
CA ASN A 280 13.18 -1.80 34.31
C ASN A 280 13.33 -1.65 35.84
N ASP A 281 12.68 -0.66 36.46
CA ASP A 281 12.70 -0.48 37.91
C ASP A 281 12.01 -1.68 38.61
N ASN A 282 10.89 -2.18 38.05
CA ASN A 282 10.21 -3.38 38.55
C ASN A 282 11.03 -4.69 38.38
N LEU A 283 11.94 -4.75 37.41
CA LEU A 283 12.84 -5.89 37.20
C LEU A 283 14.05 -5.88 38.14
N MET A 284 14.37 -4.74 38.76
CA MET A 284 15.47 -4.59 39.72
C MET A 284 15.02 -4.76 41.19
N GLU A 285 13.71 -4.84 41.43
CA GLU A 285 13.10 -5.07 42.77
C GLU A 285 12.70 -6.55 43.02
N LEU A 286 12.98 -7.47 42.08
CA LEU A 286 12.79 -8.94 42.19
C LEU A 286 14.13 -9.67 42.28
#